data_AF-A0A0S9R5Q1-F1
#
_entry.id   AF-A0A0S9R5Q1-F1
#
_cell.length_a   1.000
_cell.length_b   1.000
_cell.length_c   1.000
_cell.angle_alpha   90.00
_cell.angle_beta   90.00
_cell.angle_gamma   90.00
#
_symmetry.space_group_name_H-M   'P 1'
#
loop_
_entity.id
_entity.type
_entity.pdbx_description
1 polymer ?
#
loop_
_entity_poly.entity_id
_entity_poly.type
_entity_poly.pdbx_seq_one_letter_code
_entity_poly.pdbx_strand_id
1 'polypeptide(L)'
;MKPMKPMEPMKPMEPMKGSDPWWPQELGQPSTSGGQNDMRYAFFPDKHRLLIERDGKRTTYDSGDHRISGVSQSNGRSPTFTSQNGDVAVDDLKVVD
;
A
#
# COMPACT_ATOMS: atom_id res chain seq x y z
N MET A 1 49.52 -19.93 23.77
CA MET A 1 48.29 -19.19 23.45
C MET A 1 48.17 -19.10 21.93
N LYS A 2 47.07 -19.54 21.33
CA LYS A 2 46.91 -19.52 19.85
C LYS A 2 46.51 -18.10 19.42
N PRO A 3 47.13 -17.51 18.37
CA PRO A 3 46.74 -16.17 17.91
C PRO A 3 45.36 -16.25 17.24
N MET A 4 44.47 -15.33 17.63
CA MET A 4 43.14 -15.21 17.06
C MET A 4 43.25 -14.66 15.63
N LYS A 5 42.56 -15.29 14.68
CA LYS A 5 42.52 -14.83 13.28
C LYS A 5 41.86 -13.44 13.19
N PRO A 6 42.34 -12.54 12.33
CA PRO A 6 41.68 -11.25 12.11
C PRO A 6 40.29 -11.50 11.52
N MET A 7 39.28 -10.84 12.08
CA MET A 7 37.89 -10.90 11.61
C MET A 7 37.84 -10.37 10.17
N GLU A 8 37.25 -11.14 9.25
CA GLU A 8 37.01 -10.70 7.89
C GLU A 8 36.12 -9.44 7.89
N PRO A 9 36.42 -8.42 7.06
CA PRO A 9 35.59 -7.23 6.98
C PRO A 9 34.20 -7.64 6.50
N MET A 10 33.18 -7.28 7.29
CA MET A 10 31.78 -7.52 6.94
C MET A 10 31.52 -6.90 5.57
N LYS A 11 31.12 -7.74 4.60
CA LYS A 11 30.68 -7.26 3.28
C LYS A 11 29.59 -6.20 3.50
N PRO A 12 29.62 -5.06 2.80
CA PRO A 12 28.53 -4.10 2.90
C PRO A 12 27.23 -4.83 2.57
N MET A 13 26.26 -4.77 3.48
CA MET A 13 24.92 -5.29 3.25
C MET A 13 24.46 -4.73 1.90
N GLU A 14 24.22 -5.58 0.91
CA GLU A 14 23.58 -5.16 -0.33
C GLU A 14 22.31 -4.41 0.07
N PRO A 15 22.05 -3.20 -0.46
CA PRO A 15 20.80 -2.52 -0.16
C PRO A 15 19.69 -3.50 -0.53
N MET A 16 18.87 -3.87 0.45
CA MET A 16 17.71 -4.73 0.22
C MET A 16 16.99 -4.14 -0.98
N LYS A 17 17.04 -4.83 -2.12
CA LYS A 17 16.29 -4.48 -3.32
C LYS A 17 14.84 -4.55 -2.85
N GLY A 18 14.29 -3.40 -2.46
CA GLY A 18 12.92 -3.31 -1.98
C GLY A 18 12.05 -3.98 -3.01
N SER A 19 11.23 -4.93 -2.57
CA SER A 19 10.31 -5.64 -3.44
C SER A 19 9.58 -4.61 -4.31
N ASP A 20 9.47 -4.88 -5.62
CA ASP A 20 8.71 -4.00 -6.51
C ASP A 20 7.34 -3.72 -5.90
N PRO A 21 6.89 -2.44 -5.91
CA PRO A 21 5.57 -2.11 -5.39
C PRO A 21 4.51 -2.94 -6.12
N TRP A 22 3.51 -3.42 -5.38
CA TRP A 22 2.40 -4.19 -5.96
C TRP A 22 1.44 -3.34 -6.81
N TRP A 23 1.64 -2.03 -6.77
CA TRP A 23 0.93 -1.04 -7.59
C TRP A 23 1.76 -0.61 -8.80
N PRO A 24 1.10 -0.13 -9.87
CA PRO A 24 1.78 0.44 -11.03
C PRO A 24 2.70 1.61 -10.67
N GLN A 25 3.93 1.60 -11.21
CA GLN A 25 4.91 2.66 -10.94
C GLN A 25 4.48 4.05 -11.46
N GLU A 26 3.60 4.09 -12.47
CA GLU A 26 3.02 5.34 -13.01
C GLU A 26 2.23 6.16 -11.99
N LEU A 27 1.73 5.50 -10.94
CA LEU A 27 1.04 6.15 -9.83
C LEU A 27 2.02 6.80 -8.85
N GLY A 28 3.29 6.43 -8.91
CA GLY A 28 4.33 6.93 -8.04
C GLY A 28 4.25 6.36 -6.63
N GLN A 29 4.50 7.21 -5.64
CA GLN A 29 4.50 6.83 -4.22
C GLN A 29 3.14 7.11 -3.59
N PRO A 30 2.51 6.14 -2.91
CA PRO A 30 1.25 6.40 -2.24
C PRO A 30 1.46 7.31 -1.03
N SER A 31 0.48 8.17 -0.76
CA SER A 31 0.44 8.99 0.45
C SER A 31 0.10 8.16 1.69
N THR A 32 -0.69 7.09 1.52
CA THR A 32 -0.93 6.09 2.56
C THR A 32 -1.13 4.72 1.91
N SER A 33 -0.63 3.68 2.57
CA SER A 33 -0.78 2.30 2.14
C SER A 33 -0.80 1.37 3.35
N GLY A 34 -1.53 0.27 3.25
CA GLY A 34 -1.57 -0.73 4.31
C GLY A 34 -2.20 -2.03 3.84
N GLY A 35 -2.15 -3.06 4.68
CA GLY A 35 -2.82 -4.33 4.39
C GLY A 35 -3.11 -5.15 5.64
N GLN A 36 -4.29 -5.76 5.67
CA GLN A 36 -4.77 -6.67 6.72
C GLN A 36 -5.76 -7.67 6.11
N ASN A 37 -5.82 -8.90 6.62
CA ASN A 37 -6.77 -9.95 6.20
C ASN A 37 -6.83 -10.15 4.68
N ASP A 38 -5.67 -10.37 4.05
CA ASP A 38 -5.55 -10.63 2.60
C ASP A 38 -6.03 -9.49 1.68
N MET A 39 -6.31 -8.32 2.26
CA MET A 39 -6.59 -7.09 1.56
C MET A 39 -5.47 -6.09 1.80
N ARG A 40 -5.00 -5.46 0.74
CA ARG A 40 -4.08 -4.32 0.78
C ARG A 40 -4.61 -3.15 -0.03
N TYR A 41 -4.25 -1.95 0.37
CA TYR A 41 -4.64 -0.72 -0.31
C TYR A 41 -3.47 0.25 -0.43
N ALA A 42 -3.54 1.12 -1.45
CA ALA A 42 -2.59 2.19 -1.69
C ALA A 42 -3.33 3.39 -2.25
N PHE A 43 -3.17 4.55 -1.61
CA PHE A 43 -3.87 5.79 -1.95
C PHE A 43 -2.90 6.83 -2.54
N PHE A 44 -3.24 7.35 -3.72
CA PHE A 44 -2.43 8.26 -4.52
C PHE A 44 -3.22 9.56 -4.73
N PRO A 45 -3.09 10.55 -3.84
CA PRO A 45 -3.85 11.79 -3.93
C PRO A 45 -3.50 12.58 -5.20
N ASP A 46 -2.23 12.60 -5.63
CA ASP A 46 -1.78 13.32 -6.84
C ASP A 46 -2.40 12.78 -8.13
N LYS A 47 -2.87 11.52 -8.11
CA LYS A 47 -3.51 10.86 -9.25
C LYS A 47 -5.01 10.65 -9.04
N HIS A 48 -5.55 11.05 -7.88
CA HIS A 48 -6.90 10.74 -7.45
C HIS A 48 -7.23 9.24 -7.60
N ARG A 49 -6.27 8.38 -7.23
CA ARG A 49 -6.42 6.93 -7.33
C ARG A 49 -6.38 6.26 -5.96
N LEU A 50 -7.27 5.31 -5.75
CA LEU A 50 -7.24 4.37 -4.66
C LEU A 50 -7.15 2.95 -5.24
N LEU A 51 -6.05 2.27 -4.96
CA LEU A 51 -5.88 0.87 -5.36
C LEU A 51 -6.21 -0.01 -4.19
N ILE A 52 -6.99 -1.06 -4.45
CA ILE A 52 -7.29 -2.11 -3.48
C ILE A 52 -7.04 -3.44 -4.15
N GLU A 53 -6.22 -4.27 -3.52
CA GLU A 53 -6.08 -5.66 -3.89
C GLU A 53 -6.64 -6.53 -2.78
N ARG A 54 -7.57 -7.43 -3.14
CA ARG A 54 -8.18 -8.41 -2.26
C ARG A 54 -8.15 -9.76 -2.95
N ASP A 55 -7.70 -10.80 -2.26
CA ASP A 55 -7.58 -12.15 -2.82
C ASP A 55 -6.78 -12.17 -4.15
N GLY A 56 -5.74 -11.35 -4.25
CA GLY A 56 -4.91 -11.20 -5.46
C GLY A 56 -5.57 -10.42 -6.61
N LYS A 57 -6.83 -10.00 -6.48
CA LYS A 57 -7.53 -9.17 -7.47
C LYS A 57 -7.35 -7.69 -7.13
N ARG A 58 -6.59 -6.99 -7.95
CA ARG A 58 -6.41 -5.52 -7.87
C ARG A 58 -7.54 -4.80 -8.59
N THR A 59 -8.10 -3.80 -7.95
CA THR A 59 -9.10 -2.88 -8.51
C THR A 59 -8.64 -1.46 -8.24
N THR A 60 -8.71 -0.61 -9.26
CA THR A 60 -8.41 0.82 -9.16
C THR A 60 -9.72 1.58 -9.04
N TYR A 61 -9.78 2.52 -8.09
CA TYR A 61 -10.92 3.39 -7.87
C TYR A 61 -10.51 4.84 -8.05
N ASP A 62 -11.43 5.64 -8.59
CA ASP A 62 -11.35 7.10 -8.54
C ASP A 62 -11.63 7.56 -7.12
N SER A 63 -10.65 8.16 -6.47
CA SER A 63 -10.79 8.67 -5.11
C SER A 63 -11.34 10.10 -5.07
N GLY A 64 -11.50 10.77 -6.22
CA GLY A 64 -11.74 12.21 -6.28
C GLY A 64 -10.81 12.98 -5.35
N ASP A 65 -11.34 14.00 -4.68
CA ASP A 65 -10.61 14.83 -3.70
C ASP A 65 -10.54 14.23 -2.29
N HIS A 66 -10.95 12.97 -2.10
CA HIS A 66 -10.88 12.32 -0.79
C HIS A 66 -9.43 12.13 -0.35
N ARG A 67 -9.06 12.70 0.79
CA ARG A 67 -7.78 12.47 1.47
C ARG A 67 -7.95 11.31 2.45
N ILE A 68 -7.60 10.11 2.00
CA ILE A 68 -7.70 8.90 2.82
C ILE A 68 -6.62 8.90 3.91
N SER A 69 -7.04 8.74 5.16
CA SER A 69 -6.15 8.66 6.33
C SER A 69 -6.15 7.28 6.97
N GLY A 70 -7.18 6.46 6.74
CA GLY A 70 -7.30 5.13 7.31
C GLY A 70 -8.32 4.26 6.59
N VAL A 71 -8.38 2.99 7.00
CA VAL A 71 -9.33 2.00 6.49
C VAL A 71 -9.92 1.21 7.65
N SER A 72 -11.22 0.96 7.57
CA SER A 72 -11.96 0.04 8.43
C SER A 72 -12.46 -1.12 7.57
N GLN A 73 -11.99 -2.33 7.91
CA GLN A 73 -12.41 -3.54 7.22
C GLN A 73 -13.39 -4.32 8.10
N SER A 74 -14.55 -4.67 7.53
CA SER A 74 -15.51 -5.58 8.17
C SER A 74 -15.39 -6.95 7.53
N ASN A 75 -15.34 -8.02 8.34
CA ASN A 75 -15.22 -9.41 7.87
C ASN A 75 -16.23 -9.71 6.76
N GLY A 76 -15.73 -9.88 5.53
CA GLY A 76 -16.53 -10.25 4.35
C GLY A 76 -17.28 -9.10 3.67
N ARG A 77 -17.09 -7.83 4.04
CA ARG A 77 -17.72 -6.68 3.37
C ARG A 77 -16.71 -5.78 2.66
N SER A 78 -17.24 -4.88 1.84
CA SER A 78 -16.50 -3.78 1.22
C SER A 78 -15.83 -2.91 2.30
N PRO A 79 -14.54 -2.57 2.17
CA PRO A 79 -13.85 -1.70 3.11
C PRO A 79 -14.43 -0.28 3.09
N THR A 80 -14.39 0.37 4.24
CA THR A 80 -14.73 1.77 4.40
C THR A 80 -13.46 2.56 4.69
N PHE A 81 -13.25 3.66 3.99
CA PHE A 81 -12.07 4.51 4.14
C PHE A 81 -12.43 5.78 4.88
N THR A 82 -11.57 6.23 5.78
CA THR A 82 -11.77 7.49 6.48
C THR A 82 -11.12 8.61 5.66
N SER A 83 -11.90 9.64 5.35
CA SER A 83 -11.51 10.85 4.62
C SER A 83 -11.72 12.09 5.48
N GLN A 84 -11.17 13.23 5.07
CA GLN A 84 -11.45 14.54 5.68
C GLN A 84 -12.93 14.92 5.72
N ASN A 85 -13.75 14.32 4.84
CA ASN A 85 -15.19 14.57 4.75
C ASN A 85 -16.03 13.53 5.52
N GLY A 86 -15.40 12.55 6.17
CA GLY A 86 -16.05 11.42 6.82
C GLY A 86 -15.70 10.07 6.17
N ASP A 87 -16.52 9.06 6.45
CA ASP A 87 -16.33 7.71 5.95
C ASP A 87 -16.79 7.57 4.48
N VAL A 88 -15.97 6.89 3.68
CA VAL A 88 -16.14 6.66 2.25
C VAL A 88 -16.18 5.15 2.01
N ALA A 89 -17.35 4.62 1.67
CA ALA A 89 -17.46 3.23 1.28
C ALA A 89 -16.83 3.03 -0.10
N VAL A 90 -16.01 1.99 -0.28
CA VAL A 90 -15.42 1.72 -1.60
C VAL A 90 -16.48 1.49 -2.68
N ASP A 91 -17.64 0.98 -2.30
CA ASP A 91 -18.76 0.70 -3.22
C ASP A 91 -19.35 1.98 -3.83
N ASP A 92 -19.15 3.12 -3.16
CA ASP A 92 -19.56 4.45 -3.64
C ASP A 92 -18.53 5.06 -4.61
N LEU A 93 -17.31 4.53 -4.61
CA LEU A 93 -16.25 5.00 -5.50
C LEU A 93 -16.37 4.38 -6.89
N LYS A 94 -16.12 5.19 -7.90
CA LYS A 94 -16.11 4.73 -9.29
C LYS A 94 -14.89 3.85 -9.55
N VAL A 95 -15.10 2.63 -10.02
CA VAL A 95 -14.02 1.78 -10.55
C VAL A 95 -13.51 2.38 -11.86
N VAL A 96 -12.19 2.43 -12.00
CA VAL A 96 -11.47 2.93 -13.16
C VAL A 96 -10.44 1.90 -13.61
N ASP A 97 -10.18 1.85 -14.91
CA ASP A 97 -9.15 1.00 -15.52
C ASP A 97 -7.78 1.70 -15.48
#